data_AF-A0A182MI20-F1
#
_entry.id   AF-A0A182MI20-F1
#
_cell.length_a   1.000
_cell.length_b   1.000
_cell.length_c   1.000
_cell.angle_alpha   90.00
_cell.angle_beta   90.00
_cell.angle_gamma   90.00
#
_symmetry.space_group_name_H-M   'P 1'
#
loop_
_entity.id
_entity.type
_entity.pdbx_description
1 polymer ?
#
loop_
_entity_poly.entity_id
_entity_poly.type
_entity_poly.pdbx_seq_one_letter_code
_entity_poly.pdbx_strand_id
1 'polypeptide(L)'
;MSTEKEVNPAEVEQEEHDSNYQPPPQKTIEEIMAADAEDESLRKYKEALLGEAQAEKIVFDESDPRKVIVKKLALLVADRDPMELDLTGDLTKLKKNVFVIKEGIQYKIRIDFVVQREIVHGLKYVQKTYRMGVPGKRRLQSVTMQSISCKIDST
;
A
#
# COMPACT_ATOMS: atom_id res chain seq x y z
N MET A 1 52.63 -5.81 -4.27
CA MET A 1 51.90 -4.69 -4.89
C MET A 1 50.46 -5.13 -5.03
N SER A 2 49.62 -4.61 -4.13
CA SER A 2 48.20 -4.91 -4.05
C SER A 2 47.48 -4.18 -5.17
N THR A 3 46.67 -4.89 -5.94
CA THR A 3 45.66 -4.27 -6.80
C THR A 3 44.38 -4.15 -6.00
N GLU A 4 44.00 -2.91 -5.73
CA GLU A 4 42.72 -2.53 -5.13
C GLU A 4 41.60 -2.85 -6.13
N LYS A 5 40.60 -3.62 -5.69
CA LYS A 5 39.38 -3.87 -6.45
C LYS A 5 38.26 -3.09 -5.77
N GLU A 6 37.83 -2.01 -6.42
CA GLU A 6 36.65 -1.24 -6.01
C GLU A 6 35.43 -2.16 -5.92
N VAL A 7 34.83 -2.22 -4.73
CA VAL A 7 33.57 -2.94 -4.50
C VAL A 7 32.43 -1.95 -4.74
N ASN A 8 31.69 -2.19 -5.81
CA ASN A 8 30.51 -1.44 -6.21
C ASN A 8 29.35 -1.72 -5.23
N PRO A 9 28.70 -0.73 -4.59
CA PRO A 9 27.70 -0.94 -3.53
C PRO A 9 26.29 -1.32 -4.05
N ALA A 10 26.17 -1.87 -5.25
CA ALA A 10 24.86 -2.13 -5.89
C ALA A 10 24.29 -3.55 -5.64
N GLU A 11 25.06 -4.47 -5.07
CA GLU A 11 24.65 -5.87 -4.94
C GLU A 11 24.31 -6.20 -3.48
N VAL A 12 23.18 -5.68 -2.98
CA VAL A 12 22.49 -6.30 -1.85
C VAL A 12 21.41 -7.19 -2.43
N GLU A 13 21.82 -8.46 -2.59
CA GLU A 13 21.10 -9.69 -2.87
C GLU A 13 19.57 -9.55 -2.92
N GLN A 14 19.07 -9.79 -4.13
CA GLN A 14 17.68 -10.04 -4.44
C GLN A 14 17.28 -11.36 -3.75
N GLU A 15 16.56 -11.29 -2.63
CA GLU A 15 15.64 -12.37 -2.29
C GLU A 15 14.49 -12.28 -3.30
N GLU A 16 14.72 -12.90 -4.46
CA GLU A 16 13.68 -13.22 -5.43
C GLU A 16 12.70 -14.17 -4.75
N HIS A 17 11.57 -13.62 -4.31
CA HIS A 17 10.37 -14.43 -4.21
C HIS A 17 10.01 -14.84 -5.64
N ASP A 18 10.51 -16.00 -6.05
CA ASP A 18 10.08 -16.70 -7.23
C ASP A 18 8.56 -16.90 -7.17
N SER A 19 7.86 -16.05 -7.90
CA SER A 19 6.56 -16.38 -8.44
C SER A 19 6.56 -15.72 -9.80
N ASN A 20 6.51 -16.52 -10.87
CA ASN A 20 6.27 -16.09 -12.24
C ASN A 20 4.84 -15.52 -12.39
N TYR A 21 4.46 -14.60 -11.50
CA TYR A 21 3.18 -13.94 -11.45
C TYR A 21 3.20 -12.85 -12.50
N GLN A 22 2.45 -13.09 -13.58
CA GLN A 22 2.21 -12.07 -14.58
C GLN A 22 1.03 -11.21 -14.09
N PRO A 23 1.25 -9.90 -13.84
CA PRO A 23 0.15 -9.03 -13.45
C PRO A 23 -0.92 -9.04 -14.53
N PRO A 24 -2.21 -9.00 -14.13
CA PRO A 24 -3.30 -8.99 -15.09
C PRO A 24 -3.21 -7.74 -16.00
N PRO A 25 -3.75 -7.81 -17.22
CA PRO A 25 -3.87 -6.64 -18.07
C PRO A 25 -4.70 -5.57 -17.37
N GLN A 26 -4.30 -4.31 -17.56
CA GLN A 26 -5.05 -3.17 -17.05
C GLN A 26 -6.42 -3.15 -17.75
N LYS A 27 -7.49 -3.26 -16.97
CA LYS A 27 -8.86 -3.09 -17.43
C LYS A 27 -9.52 -2.00 -16.61
N THR A 28 -10.28 -1.15 -17.28
CA THR A 28 -11.04 -0.10 -16.60
C THR A 28 -12.27 -0.69 -15.91
N ILE A 29 -12.82 0.02 -14.92
CA ILE A 29 -14.06 -0.41 -14.24
C ILE A 29 -15.20 -0.54 -15.26
N GLU A 30 -15.28 0.39 -16.20
CA GLU A 30 -16.28 0.41 -17.27
C GLU A 30 -16.18 -0.83 -18.18
N GLU A 31 -14.97 -1.23 -18.58
CA GLU A 31 -14.73 -2.45 -19.36
C GLU A 31 -15.09 -3.73 -18.58
N ILE A 32 -14.78 -3.76 -17.27
CA ILE A 32 -15.13 -4.90 -16.41
C ILE A 32 -16.65 -5.01 -16.27
N MET A 33 -17.38 -3.90 -16.25
CA MET A 33 -18.84 -3.89 -16.20
C MET A 33 -19.49 -4.25 -17.54
N ALA A 34 -18.93 -3.76 -18.65
CA ALA A 34 -19.42 -4.04 -20.00
C ALA A 34 -19.17 -5.50 -20.41
N ALA A 35 -18.07 -6.10 -19.97
CA ALA A 35 -17.84 -7.53 -20.14
C ALA A 35 -18.96 -8.31 -19.43
N ASP A 36 -19.57 -9.28 -20.12
CA ASP A 36 -20.54 -10.22 -19.54
C ASP A 36 -21.79 -9.57 -18.91
N ALA A 37 -22.23 -8.42 -19.44
CA ALA A 37 -23.44 -7.73 -18.97
C ALA A 37 -24.73 -8.57 -19.11
N GLU A 38 -24.70 -9.62 -19.93
CA GLU A 38 -25.82 -10.52 -20.18
C GLU A 38 -25.94 -11.64 -19.11
N ASP A 39 -24.93 -11.81 -18.25
CA ASP A 39 -24.93 -12.86 -17.20
C ASP A 39 -25.35 -12.30 -15.84
N GLU A 40 -26.54 -12.69 -15.37
CA GLU A 40 -27.08 -12.29 -14.08
C GLU A 40 -26.20 -12.69 -12.88
N SER A 41 -25.47 -13.80 -12.98
CA SER A 41 -24.62 -14.30 -11.89
C SER A 41 -23.35 -13.46 -11.74
N LEU A 42 -22.72 -13.11 -12.87
CA LEU A 42 -21.54 -12.25 -12.89
C LEU A 42 -21.88 -10.81 -12.53
N ARG A 43 -23.07 -10.33 -12.88
CA ARG A 43 -23.56 -9.02 -12.44
C ARG A 43 -23.65 -8.92 -10.92
N LYS A 44 -24.26 -9.91 -10.25
CA LYS A 44 -24.35 -9.96 -8.78
C LYS A 44 -22.97 -10.06 -8.12
N TYR A 45 -22.04 -10.80 -8.73
CA TYR A 45 -20.67 -10.90 -8.24
C TYR A 45 -19.91 -9.57 -8.35
N LYS A 46 -20.03 -8.88 -9.50
CA LYS A 46 -19.42 -7.56 -9.72
C LYS A 46 -20.03 -6.50 -8.81
N GLU A 47 -21.34 -6.53 -8.60
CA GLU A 47 -22.05 -5.67 -7.65
C GLU A 47 -21.58 -5.90 -6.21
N ALA A 48 -21.37 -7.15 -5.79
CA ALA A 48 -20.84 -7.45 -4.46
C ALA A 48 -19.39 -6.99 -4.26
N LEU A 49 -18.57 -6.99 -5.31
CA LEU A 49 -17.16 -6.59 -5.26
C LEU A 49 -16.93 -5.08 -5.42
N LEU A 50 -17.67 -4.45 -6.33
CA LEU A 50 -17.52 -3.03 -6.66
C LEU A 50 -18.48 -2.17 -5.82
N GLY A 51 -19.63 -2.69 -5.41
CA GLY A 51 -20.62 -1.98 -4.60
C GLY A 51 -20.95 -0.61 -5.19
N GLU A 52 -20.82 0.43 -4.36
CA GLU A 52 -21.04 1.84 -4.73
C GLU A 52 -20.10 2.35 -5.83
N ALA A 53 -18.95 1.69 -6.08
CA ALA A 53 -18.05 2.03 -7.18
C ALA A 53 -18.64 1.78 -8.58
N GLN A 54 -19.79 1.11 -8.63
CA GLN A 54 -20.51 0.78 -9.85
C GLN A 54 -21.43 1.93 -10.31
N ALA A 55 -21.90 2.76 -9.37
CA ALA A 55 -22.85 3.85 -9.65
C ALA A 55 -22.15 5.17 -9.94
N GLU A 56 -21.07 5.48 -9.21
CA GLU A 56 -20.30 6.71 -9.38
C GLU A 56 -18.81 6.40 -9.30
N LYS A 57 -18.00 7.07 -10.13
CA LYS A 57 -16.54 7.02 -9.98
C LYS A 57 -16.25 7.49 -8.56
N ILE A 58 -15.76 6.60 -7.70
CA ILE A 58 -15.36 6.97 -6.34
C ILE A 58 -14.22 7.96 -6.48
N VAL A 59 -14.53 9.25 -6.32
CA VAL A 59 -13.57 10.33 -6.30
C VAL A 59 -13.61 10.89 -4.88
N PHE A 60 -12.56 10.59 -4.13
CA PHE A 60 -12.43 11.10 -2.76
C PHE A 60 -11.90 12.53 -2.77
N ASP A 61 -10.96 12.81 -3.67
CA ASP A 61 -10.41 14.15 -3.89
C ASP A 61 -10.28 14.39 -5.41
N GLU A 62 -11.09 15.30 -5.94
CA GLU A 62 -11.06 15.70 -7.35
C GLU A 62 -9.75 16.39 -7.73
N SER A 63 -9.10 17.05 -6.76
CA SER A 63 -7.87 17.82 -6.98
C SER A 63 -6.63 16.92 -7.13
N ASP A 64 -6.61 15.72 -6.55
CA ASP A 64 -5.46 14.83 -6.62
C ASP A 64 -5.58 13.89 -7.84
N PRO A 65 -4.67 13.94 -8.82
CA PRO A 65 -4.69 13.04 -9.96
C PRO A 65 -4.37 11.58 -9.62
N ARG A 66 -3.87 11.28 -8.41
CA ARG A 66 -3.43 9.95 -7.99
C ARG A 66 -4.60 8.98 -7.82
N LYS A 67 -4.37 7.73 -8.22
CA LYS A 67 -5.30 6.61 -8.03
C LYS A 67 -5.30 6.04 -6.61
N VAL A 68 -4.15 6.13 -5.92
CA VAL A 68 -4.00 5.74 -4.51
C VAL A 68 -3.48 6.92 -3.72
N ILE A 69 -4.20 7.28 -2.67
CA ILE A 69 -3.83 8.33 -1.73
C ILE A 69 -3.60 7.66 -0.38
N VAL A 70 -2.34 7.60 0.05
CA VAL A 70 -2.01 7.09 1.38
C VAL A 70 -2.22 8.21 2.39
N LYS A 71 -3.17 8.03 3.30
CA LYS A 71 -3.52 9.05 4.29
C LYS A 71 -2.59 8.98 5.49
N LYS A 72 -2.52 7.82 6.13
CA LYS A 72 -1.83 7.66 7.41
C LYS A 72 -1.13 6.32 7.51
N LEU A 73 -0.04 6.29 8.26
CA LEU A 73 0.61 5.07 8.71
C LEU A 73 0.65 5.08 10.24
N ALA A 74 0.06 4.08 10.88
CA ALA A 74 0.03 3.95 12.32
C ALA A 74 0.83 2.72 12.77
N LEU A 75 1.68 2.91 13.78
CA LEU A 75 2.37 1.82 14.46
C LEU A 75 1.57 1.46 15.72
N LEU A 76 0.96 0.28 15.69
CA LEU A 76 0.16 -0.28 16.77
C LEU A 76 1.05 -1.16 17.64
N VAL A 77 1.15 -0.83 18.91
CA VAL A 77 1.97 -1.57 19.88
C VAL A 77 1.04 -2.05 20.99
N ALA A 78 1.21 -3.28 21.46
CA ALA A 78 0.49 -3.74 22.64
C ALA A 78 0.82 -2.80 23.82
N ASP A 79 -0.20 -2.37 24.55
CA ASP A 79 -0.06 -1.53 25.76
C ASP A 79 0.42 -0.09 25.53
N ARG A 80 0.30 0.45 24.31
CA ARG A 80 0.54 1.88 24.01
C ARG A 80 -0.46 2.41 23.01
N ASP A 81 -0.75 3.70 23.10
CA ASP A 81 -1.53 4.40 22.09
C ASP A 81 -0.88 4.30 20.69
N PRO A 82 -1.70 4.19 19.64
CA PRO A 82 -1.25 4.18 18.26
C PRO A 82 -0.37 5.38 17.94
N MET A 83 0.78 5.11 17.32
CA MET A 83 1.70 6.14 16.90
C MET A 83 1.46 6.45 15.43
N GLU A 84 0.75 7.55 15.16
CA GLU A 84 0.29 7.91 13.82
C GLU A 84 1.29 8.81 13.08
N LEU A 85 1.47 8.54 11.80
CA LEU A 85 2.14 9.38 10.83
C LEU A 85 1.13 9.81 9.78
N ASP A 86 0.87 11.10 9.71
CA ASP A 86 0.11 11.68 8.61
C ASP A 86 1.02 11.82 7.37
N LEU A 87 0.65 11.13 6.30
CA LEU A 87 1.38 11.14 5.03
C LEU A 87 0.79 12.13 4.01
N THR A 88 -0.31 12.80 4.33
CA THR A 88 -0.95 13.80 3.46
C THR A 88 -0.26 15.17 3.52
N GLY A 89 0.45 15.45 4.62
CA GLY A 89 1.13 16.73 4.85
C GLY A 89 2.61 16.75 4.44
N ASP A 90 3.40 17.54 5.18
CA ASP A 90 4.83 17.73 4.90
C ASP A 90 5.68 16.48 5.23
N LEU A 91 6.15 15.80 4.18
CA LEU A 91 7.05 14.65 4.28
C LEU A 91 8.38 14.97 5.01
N THR A 92 8.77 16.23 5.06
CA THR A 92 9.98 16.69 5.77
C THR A 92 9.84 16.63 7.29
N LYS A 93 8.62 16.81 7.82
CA LYS A 93 8.34 16.70 9.26
C LYS A 93 8.45 15.24 9.73
N LEU A 94 8.04 14.31 8.88
CA LEU A 94 8.13 12.87 9.17
C LEU A 94 9.55 12.38 9.40
N LYS A 95 10.55 12.96 8.71
CA LYS A 95 11.96 12.62 8.93
C LYS A 95 12.47 13.03 10.32
N LYS A 96 11.85 14.04 10.93
CA LYS A 96 12.19 14.53 12.27
C LYS A 96 11.48 13.75 13.37
N ASN A 97 10.39 13.07 13.04
CA ASN A 97 9.64 12.27 13.99
C ASN A 97 10.42 10.98 14.28
N VAL A 98 10.99 10.90 15.47
CA VAL A 98 11.71 9.71 15.94
C VAL A 98 10.76 8.85 16.76
N PHE A 99 10.57 7.61 16.34
CA PHE A 99 9.77 6.64 17.07
C PHE A 99 10.67 5.82 17.98
N VAL A 100 10.41 5.90 19.28
CA VAL A 100 11.06 5.05 20.26
C VAL A 100 10.25 3.78 20.40
N ILE A 101 10.75 2.70 19.79
CA ILE A 101 10.21 1.35 19.90
C ILE A 101 11.08 0.60 20.90
N LYS A 102 10.47 0.09 21.98
CA LYS A 102 11.19 -0.74 22.93
C LYS A 102 11.50 -2.09 22.29
N GLU A 103 12.69 -2.60 22.54
CA GLU A 103 13.12 -3.92 22.06
C GLU A 103 12.25 -5.03 22.69
N GLY A 104 11.99 -6.09 21.93
CA GLY A 104 11.20 -7.24 22.40
C GLY A 104 9.68 -7.06 22.36
N ILE A 105 9.16 -5.90 21.97
CA ILE A 105 7.71 -5.68 21.87
C ILE A 105 7.17 -6.04 20.49
N GLN A 106 6.03 -6.72 20.47
CA GLN A 106 5.28 -6.99 19.23
C GLN A 106 4.54 -5.74 18.78
N TYR A 107 4.65 -5.44 17.49
CA TYR A 107 3.94 -4.31 16.89
C TYR A 107 3.31 -4.72 15.55
N LYS A 108 2.25 -4.01 15.18
CA LYS A 108 1.55 -4.11 13.90
C LYS A 108 1.63 -2.76 13.20
N ILE A 109 1.74 -2.79 11.88
CA ILE A 109 1.67 -1.58 11.05
C ILE A 109 0.27 -1.55 10.44
N ARG A 110 -0.42 -0.41 10.59
CA ARG A 110 -1.67 -0.12 9.92
C ARG A 110 -1.41 0.99 8.90
N ILE A 111 -1.89 0.79 7.68
CA ILE A 111 -1.78 1.77 6.60
C ILE A 111 -3.20 2.12 6.18
N ASP A 112 -3.57 3.38 6.37
CA ASP A 112 -4.84 3.91 5.90
C ASP A 112 -4.61 4.58 4.55
N PHE A 113 -5.25 4.04 3.52
CA PHE A 113 -5.17 4.55 2.16
C PHE A 113 -6.55 4.58 1.53
N VAL A 114 -6.72 5.44 0.55
CA VAL A 114 -7.92 5.55 -0.26
C VAL A 114 -7.54 5.24 -1.70
N VAL A 115 -8.35 4.42 -2.35
CA VAL A 115 -8.28 4.15 -3.77
C VAL A 115 -9.41 4.90 -4.44
N GLN A 116 -9.11 5.64 -5.50
CA GLN A 116 -10.08 6.43 -6.25
C GLN A 116 -9.93 6.19 -7.75
N ARG A 117 -11.04 6.40 -8.49
CA ARG A 117 -11.18 6.30 -9.96
C ARG A 117 -11.04 4.92 -10.56
N GLU A 118 -10.03 4.15 -10.17
CA GLU A 118 -9.73 2.84 -10.77
C GLU A 118 -9.27 1.81 -9.73
N ILE A 119 -9.40 0.52 -10.08
CA ILE A 119 -8.92 -0.59 -9.27
C ILE A 119 -7.40 -0.64 -9.34
N VAL A 120 -6.77 -0.79 -8.18
CA VAL A 120 -5.31 -0.92 -8.09
C VAL A 120 -4.96 -2.33 -7.65
N HIS A 121 -4.24 -3.04 -8.51
CA HIS A 121 -3.77 -4.38 -8.24
C HIS A 121 -2.33 -4.37 -7.73
N GLY A 122 -2.03 -5.24 -6.77
CA GLY A 122 -0.65 -5.50 -6.33
C GLY A 122 0.01 -4.37 -5.52
N LEU A 123 -0.76 -3.62 -4.74
CA LEU A 123 -0.19 -2.60 -3.85
C LEU A 123 0.79 -3.27 -2.85
N LYS A 124 1.98 -2.68 -2.72
CA LYS A 124 3.09 -3.30 -2.00
C LYS A 124 3.79 -2.27 -1.12
N TYR A 125 3.87 -2.59 0.17
CA TYR A 125 4.61 -1.79 1.14
C TYR A 125 6.05 -2.30 1.25
N VAL A 126 7.01 -1.40 0.99
CA VAL A 126 8.44 -1.68 1.08
C VAL A 126 9.04 -0.80 2.15
N GLN A 127 9.50 -1.40 3.24
CA GLN A 127 10.21 -0.69 4.31
C GLN A 127 11.71 -1.01 4.23
N LYS A 128 12.53 0.02 4.09
CA LYS A 128 14.00 -0.09 4.14
C LYS A 128 14.49 0.50 5.44
N THR A 129 15.19 -0.30 6.25
CA THR A 129 15.79 0.15 7.51
C THR A 129 17.28 0.37 7.32
N TYR A 130 17.77 1.54 7.70
CA TYR A 130 19.19 1.90 7.61
C TYR A 130 19.75 2.12 9.02
N ARG A 131 20.97 1.64 9.27
CA ARG A 131 21.71 1.89 10.52
C ARG A 131 23.09 2.42 10.14
N MET A 132 23.42 3.64 10.58
CA MET A 132 24.69 4.31 10.25
C MET A 132 25.03 4.31 8.75
N GLY A 133 24.03 4.58 7.89
CA GLY A 133 24.22 4.59 6.43
C GLY A 133 24.26 3.20 5.77
N VAL A 134 24.35 2.13 6.55
CA VAL A 134 24.32 0.76 6.02
C VAL A 134 22.87 0.27 5.94
N PRO A 135 22.41 -0.22 4.78
CA PRO A 135 21.11 -0.87 4.68
C PRO A 135 21.14 -2.15 5.52
N GLY A 136 20.29 -2.21 6.54
CA GLY A 136 20.10 -3.40 7.33
C GLY A 136 18.95 -4.23 6.75
N LYS A 137 17.84 -4.27 7.48
CA LYS A 137 16.68 -5.10 7.13
C LYS A 137 15.76 -4.41 6.12
N ARG A 138 15.60 -5.03 4.95
CA ARG A 138 14.49 -4.77 4.03
C ARG A 138 13.29 -5.60 4.48
N ARG A 139 12.11 -4.98 4.57
CA ARG A 139 10.84 -5.67 4.82
C ARG A 139 9.87 -5.40 3.69
N LEU A 140 9.24 -6.47 3.25
CA LEU A 140 8.31 -6.49 2.14
C LEU A 140 6.97 -7.01 2.63
N GLN A 141 5.92 -6.22 2.42
CA GLN A 141 4.56 -6.62 2.79
C GLN A 141 3.63 -6.33 1.61
N SER A 142 2.98 -7.37 1.10
CA SER A 142 1.87 -7.20 0.15
C SER A 142 0.69 -6.59 0.91
N VAL A 143 0.15 -5.51 0.35
CA VAL A 143 -1.07 -4.89 0.88
C VAL A 143 -2.21 -5.48 0.08
N THR A 144 -2.89 -6.45 0.66
CA THR A 144 -4.14 -6.96 0.08
C THR A 144 -5.25 -5.96 0.34
N MET A 145 -6.07 -5.67 -0.67
CA MET A 145 -7.40 -5.09 -0.46
C MET A 145 -8.22 -6.10 0.35
N GLN A 146 -8.06 -6.10 1.68
CA GLN A 146 -9.07 -6.69 2.54
C GLN A 146 -10.24 -5.73 2.47
N SER A 147 -11.35 -6.21 1.88
CA SER A 147 -12.69 -5.62 1.84
C SER A 147 -12.74 -4.13 2.14
N ILE A 148 -13.20 -3.35 1.16
CA ILE A 148 -13.73 -2.00 1.34
C ILE A 148 -14.82 -2.06 2.42
N SER A 149 -14.45 -2.08 3.70
CA SER A 149 -15.32 -1.65 4.76
C SER A 149 -15.23 -0.14 4.69
N CYS A 150 -16.00 0.43 3.77
CA CYS A 150 -16.47 1.80 3.91
C CYS A 150 -17.21 1.84 5.24
N LYS A 151 -16.48 2.08 6.33
CA LYS A 151 -17.05 2.82 7.45
C LYS A 151 -17.09 4.25 6.95
N ILE A 152 -18.20 4.57 6.30
CA ILE A 152 -18.74 5.91 6.28
C ILE A 152 -19.02 6.19 7.75
N ASP A 153 -18.04 6.80 8.44
CA ASP A 153 -18.33 7.46 9.71
C ASP A 153 -19.19 8.67 9.34
N SER A 154 -20.51 8.45 9.35
CA SER A 154 -21.51 9.51 9.31
C SER A 154 -21.39 10.31 10.60
N THR A 155 -21.07 11.59 10.47
CA THR A 155 -21.48 12.61 11.44
C THR A 155 -21.89 13.86 10.68
#